data_AF-A0AAV1R3H9-F1
#
_entry.id   AF-A0AAV1R3H9-F1
#
_cell.length_a   1.000
_cell.length_b   1.000
_cell.length_c   1.000
_cell.angle_alpha   90.00
_cell.angle_beta   90.00
_cell.angle_gamma   90.00
#
_symmetry.space_group_name_H-M   'P 1'
#
loop_
_entity.id
_entity.type
_entity.pdbx_description
1 polymer ?
#
loop_
_entity_poly.entity_id
_entity_poly.type
_entity_poly.pdbx_seq_one_letter_code
_entity_poly.pdbx_strand_id
1 'polypeptide(L)'
;MEHERQNKNARALTQITPKKKFAMLTAILHIAVPSASLGCFYQVAVNLENLVVETNVTEASFLFSSDRKANCEAPGSACYDPRFIGADGIVFYFHGKSNEHFSLVSDFDLQINSRFIGHRPAGRPRDFTWIQALGILFNSQTFSLEATKAATWDSEVDHLKFTYNGQDLVIPEGSLSTWYSPEKNVKVERVTKKNSAIITLKDRAEILVNVVPVTKEDDKIHNYQVPANDCFVHLEVQFKFFHLSSKVDGVLGRTYMPDFENPAKPGVAMPVLGGEDKYRTPSLFSANCNSCIFSPESSSNQESSTVMNYGTLDCAKGASAGYGIVCRK
;
A
#
# COMPACT_ATOMS: atom_id res chain seq x y z
N MET A 1 -13.11 -45.70 33.60
CA MET A 1 -11.82 -46.22 33.09
C MET A 1 -11.53 -45.82 31.63
N GLU A 2 -12.54 -45.62 30.76
CA GLU A 2 -12.35 -45.02 29.41
C GLU A 2 -11.81 -43.58 29.46
N HIS A 3 -12.31 -42.78 30.41
CA HIS A 3 -12.04 -41.35 30.50
C HIS A 3 -10.59 -41.00 30.93
N GLU A 4 -9.92 -41.90 31.65
CA GLU A 4 -8.51 -41.75 32.06
C GLU A 4 -7.52 -42.16 30.96
N ARG A 5 -7.94 -43.02 30.02
CA ARG A 5 -7.10 -43.46 28.89
C ARG A 5 -7.01 -42.39 27.81
N GLN A 6 -8.10 -41.67 27.54
CA GLN A 6 -8.12 -40.53 26.62
C GLN A 6 -7.26 -39.36 27.14
N ASN A 7 -7.24 -39.12 28.45
CA ASN A 7 -6.50 -38.00 29.04
C ASN A 7 -4.97 -38.23 29.08
N LYS A 8 -4.51 -39.49 29.10
CA LYS A 8 -3.08 -39.84 28.97
C LYS A 8 -2.55 -39.67 27.55
N ASN A 9 -3.37 -39.94 26.53
CA ASN A 9 -2.97 -39.77 25.13
C ASN A 9 -2.90 -38.29 24.71
N ALA A 10 -3.80 -37.45 25.22
CA ALA A 10 -3.79 -36.00 24.98
C ALA A 10 -2.51 -35.34 25.55
N ARG A 11 -2.06 -35.75 26.74
CA ARG A 11 -0.81 -35.25 27.35
C ARG A 11 0.47 -35.68 26.62
N ALA A 12 0.45 -36.81 25.92
CA ALA A 12 1.59 -37.28 25.13
C ALA A 12 1.80 -36.45 23.84
N LEU A 13 0.72 -35.98 23.22
CA LEU A 13 0.75 -35.18 21.98
C LEU A 13 1.21 -33.73 22.18
N THR A 14 1.09 -33.19 23.39
CA THR A 14 1.60 -31.86 23.77
C THR A 14 3.12 -31.81 23.97
N GLN A 15 3.81 -32.96 24.12
CA GLN A 15 5.26 -33.00 24.31
C GLN A 15 6.05 -33.29 23.01
N ILE A 16 5.37 -33.41 21.87
CA ILE A 16 6.01 -33.71 20.58
C ILE A 16 6.42 -32.41 19.89
N THR A 17 7.72 -32.28 19.59
CA THR A 17 8.26 -31.11 18.89
C THR A 17 7.66 -30.96 17.48
N PRO A 18 7.57 -29.72 16.94
CA PRO A 18 6.93 -29.45 15.65
C PRO A 18 7.47 -30.30 14.49
N LYS A 19 8.78 -30.56 14.47
CA LYS A 19 9.44 -31.43 13.46
C LYS A 19 8.93 -32.88 13.50
N LYS A 20 8.62 -33.43 14.68
CA LYS A 20 8.09 -34.80 14.81
C LYS A 20 6.60 -34.88 14.44
N LYS A 21 5.83 -33.81 14.68
CA LYS A 21 4.42 -33.70 14.22
C LYS A 21 4.34 -33.64 12.69
N PHE A 22 5.24 -32.89 12.04
CA PHE A 22 5.32 -32.82 10.59
C PHE A 22 5.69 -34.16 9.96
N ALA A 23 6.68 -34.88 10.51
CA ALA A 23 7.07 -36.20 10.02
C ALA A 23 5.97 -37.27 10.17
N MET A 24 5.15 -37.20 11.22
CA MET A 24 3.96 -38.07 11.35
C MET A 24 2.89 -37.75 10.30
N LEU A 25 2.68 -36.47 9.99
CA LEU A 25 1.70 -36.04 8.99
C LEU A 25 2.10 -36.51 7.58
N THR A 26 3.39 -36.46 7.25
CA THR A 26 3.92 -36.96 5.97
C THR A 26 3.81 -38.49 5.85
N ALA A 27 3.96 -39.23 6.96
CA ALA A 27 3.81 -40.68 6.99
C ALA A 27 2.33 -41.14 6.83
N ILE A 28 1.38 -40.40 7.39
CA ILE A 28 -0.07 -40.68 7.24
C ILE A 28 -0.51 -40.45 5.78
N LEU A 29 0.03 -39.42 5.11
CA LEU A 29 -0.27 -39.14 3.71
C LEU A 29 0.25 -40.22 2.75
N HIS A 30 1.37 -40.88 3.08
CA HIS A 30 1.96 -41.94 2.26
C HIS A 30 1.26 -43.31 2.43
N ILE A 31 0.51 -43.52 3.51
CA ILE A 31 -0.22 -44.78 3.76
C ILE A 31 -1.61 -44.77 3.09
N ALA A 32 -2.19 -43.60 2.83
CA ALA A 32 -3.57 -43.45 2.37
C ALA A 32 -3.80 -43.53 0.85
N VAL A 33 -2.76 -43.80 0.04
CA VAL A 33 -2.92 -43.98 -1.41
C VAL A 33 -2.34 -45.31 -1.83
N PRO A 34 -3.17 -46.36 -1.79
CA PRO A 34 -3.35 -47.09 -3.03
C PRO A 34 -4.83 -47.41 -3.26
N SER A 35 -5.34 -46.97 -4.41
CA SER A 35 -6.54 -47.48 -5.10
C SER A 35 -7.85 -47.59 -4.30
N ALA A 36 -8.82 -46.71 -4.57
CA ALA A 36 -10.22 -47.09 -4.86
C ALA A 36 -11.18 -45.89 -4.98
N SER A 37 -11.98 -45.95 -6.06
CA SER A 37 -13.35 -45.43 -6.35
C SER A 37 -13.93 -44.18 -5.67
N LEU A 38 -14.69 -43.43 -6.49
CA LEU A 38 -15.43 -42.17 -6.23
C LEU A 38 -16.29 -42.07 -4.94
N GLY A 39 -16.52 -43.16 -4.19
CA GLY A 39 -17.31 -43.15 -2.96
C GLY A 39 -16.58 -42.70 -1.69
N CYS A 40 -15.24 -42.62 -1.69
CA CYS A 40 -14.46 -42.26 -0.49
C CYS A 40 -14.18 -40.75 -0.33
N PHE A 41 -14.50 -39.91 -1.32
CA PHE A 41 -14.22 -38.46 -1.26
C PHE A 41 -15.07 -37.74 -0.20
N TYR A 42 -16.27 -38.21 0.09
CA TYR A 42 -17.15 -37.55 1.07
C TYR A 42 -16.68 -37.78 2.52
N GLN A 43 -16.09 -38.93 2.85
CA GLN A 43 -15.63 -39.19 4.23
C GLN A 43 -14.24 -38.61 4.52
N VAL A 44 -13.40 -38.42 3.50
CA VAL A 44 -12.10 -37.72 3.64
C VAL A 44 -12.31 -36.21 3.75
N ALA A 45 -13.30 -35.64 3.06
CA ALA A 45 -13.65 -34.22 3.20
C ALA A 45 -14.13 -33.86 4.62
N VAL A 46 -14.96 -34.72 5.23
CA VAL A 46 -15.50 -34.50 6.59
C VAL A 46 -14.42 -34.62 7.68
N ASN A 47 -13.35 -35.38 7.45
CA ASN A 47 -12.22 -35.45 8.39
C ASN A 47 -11.15 -34.35 8.17
N LEU A 48 -11.09 -33.73 6.98
CA LEU A 48 -10.27 -32.54 6.75
C LEU A 48 -10.90 -31.30 7.40
N GLU A 49 -12.23 -31.17 7.37
CA GLU A 49 -12.92 -30.10 8.12
C GLU A 49 -12.67 -30.22 9.63
N ASN A 50 -12.63 -31.43 10.18
CA ASN A 50 -12.36 -31.63 11.61
C ASN A 50 -10.87 -31.54 12.00
N LEU A 51 -9.92 -31.73 11.07
CA LEU A 51 -8.49 -31.53 11.36
C LEU A 51 -8.10 -30.04 11.30
N VAL A 52 -8.85 -29.22 10.56
CA VAL A 52 -8.72 -27.75 10.53
C VAL A 52 -9.16 -27.11 11.86
N VAL A 53 -9.89 -27.83 12.71
CA VAL A 53 -10.40 -27.30 14.00
C VAL A 53 -9.33 -27.27 15.11
N GLU A 54 -8.18 -27.95 14.97
CA GLU A 54 -7.13 -27.99 16.02
C GLU A 54 -5.78 -27.34 15.64
N THR A 55 -5.68 -26.70 14.48
CA THR A 55 -4.55 -25.77 14.21
C THR A 55 -5.09 -24.36 14.26
N ASN A 56 -4.74 -23.63 15.32
CA ASN A 56 -5.07 -22.22 15.55
C ASN A 56 -5.16 -21.41 14.24
N VAL A 57 -6.40 -21.19 13.80
CA VAL A 57 -6.75 -20.41 12.60
C VAL A 57 -6.22 -18.97 12.69
N THR A 58 -5.82 -18.50 13.87
CA THR A 58 -5.21 -17.19 14.10
C THR A 58 -3.79 -17.01 13.55
N GLU A 59 -3.00 -18.06 13.31
CA GLU A 59 -1.65 -17.92 12.71
C GLU A 59 -1.66 -18.02 11.18
N ALA A 60 -2.60 -18.75 10.58
CA ALA A 60 -2.71 -18.87 9.13
C ALA A 60 -3.46 -17.69 8.49
N SER A 61 -4.43 -17.09 9.19
CA SER A 61 -5.15 -15.88 8.72
C SER A 61 -4.30 -14.61 8.79
N PHE A 62 -3.21 -14.61 9.56
CA PHE A 62 -2.28 -13.48 9.65
C PHE A 62 -1.37 -13.34 8.41
N LEU A 63 -1.26 -14.39 7.59
CA LEU A 63 -0.41 -14.41 6.39
C LEU A 63 -1.12 -13.95 5.11
N PHE A 64 -2.45 -13.80 5.13
CA PHE A 64 -3.27 -13.33 4.00
C PHE A 64 -4.27 -12.24 4.43
N SER A 65 -3.85 -11.30 5.26
CA SER A 65 -4.69 -10.12 5.52
C SER A 65 -4.80 -9.27 4.25
N SER A 66 -6.02 -9.04 3.77
CA SER A 66 -6.32 -8.08 2.69
C SER A 66 -5.89 -6.65 3.04
N ASP A 67 -5.53 -6.37 4.30
CA ASP A 67 -5.11 -5.04 4.77
C ASP A 67 -3.67 -4.67 4.41
N ARG A 68 -2.91 -5.59 3.78
CA ARG A 68 -1.49 -5.38 3.44
C ARG A 68 -1.25 -4.89 2.01
N LYS A 69 -2.28 -4.86 1.16
CA LYS A 69 -2.21 -4.27 -0.18
C LYS A 69 -2.78 -2.86 -0.17
N ALA A 70 -2.39 -2.04 -1.15
CA ALA A 70 -2.99 -0.71 -1.32
C ALA A 70 -4.52 -0.84 -1.43
N ASN A 71 -5.25 -0.15 -0.56
CA ASN A 71 -6.70 -0.04 -0.64
C ASN A 71 -7.07 1.24 -1.39
N CYS A 72 -7.52 1.09 -2.63
CA CYS A 72 -7.90 2.22 -3.47
C CYS A 72 -9.13 2.99 -2.96
N GLU A 73 -9.94 2.40 -2.08
CA GLU A 73 -11.15 2.99 -1.52
C GLU A 73 -10.94 3.67 -0.15
N ALA A 74 -9.69 3.76 0.32
CA ALA A 74 -9.36 4.36 1.62
C ALA A 74 -8.68 5.73 1.48
N PRO A 75 -8.76 6.60 2.51
CA PRO A 75 -8.01 7.84 2.57
C PRO A 75 -6.52 7.66 2.29
N GLY A 76 -5.94 8.65 1.61
CA GLY A 76 -4.55 8.62 1.16
C GLY A 76 -4.31 7.73 -0.06
N SER A 77 -5.34 7.21 -0.72
CA SER A 77 -5.15 6.44 -1.95
C SER A 77 -4.93 7.33 -3.18
N ALA A 78 -4.15 6.82 -4.13
CA ALA A 78 -4.05 7.30 -5.49
C ALA A 78 -3.98 6.09 -6.44
N CYS A 79 -5.09 5.81 -7.13
CA CYS A 79 -5.25 4.63 -7.98
C CYS A 79 -5.95 5.02 -9.29
N TYR A 80 -6.05 4.10 -10.25
CA TYR A 80 -6.77 4.35 -11.52
C TYR A 80 -6.15 5.54 -12.30
N ASP A 81 -6.96 6.44 -12.86
CA ASP A 81 -6.56 7.43 -13.88
C ASP A 81 -6.42 8.93 -13.46
N PRO A 82 -5.48 9.24 -12.55
CA PRO A 82 -5.48 8.83 -11.16
C PRO A 82 -6.59 9.53 -10.36
N ARG A 83 -7.36 8.71 -9.64
CA ARG A 83 -8.31 9.08 -8.60
C ARG A 83 -7.60 9.10 -7.25
N PHE A 84 -7.79 10.17 -6.50
CA PHE A 84 -7.28 10.37 -5.15
C PHE A 84 -8.40 10.35 -4.12
N ILE A 85 -8.07 9.94 -2.89
CA ILE A 85 -8.95 10.12 -1.73
C ILE A 85 -8.18 10.92 -0.68
N GLY A 86 -8.68 12.12 -0.37
CA GLY A 86 -8.08 13.03 0.61
C GLY A 86 -8.14 12.48 2.04
N ALA A 87 -7.46 13.15 2.97
CA ALA A 87 -7.52 12.81 4.40
C ALA A 87 -8.95 12.90 4.97
N ASP A 88 -9.77 13.77 4.39
CA ASP A 88 -11.20 13.96 4.66
C ASP A 88 -12.09 12.84 4.10
N GLY A 89 -11.51 11.86 3.39
CA GLY A 89 -12.24 10.78 2.73
C GLY A 89 -12.94 11.19 1.43
N ILE A 90 -12.74 12.42 0.94
CA ILE A 90 -13.38 12.90 -0.28
C ILE A 90 -12.56 12.48 -1.49
N VAL A 91 -13.27 11.91 -2.47
CA VAL A 91 -12.71 11.52 -3.77
C VAL A 91 -12.50 12.76 -4.62
N PHE A 92 -11.32 12.86 -5.25
CA PHE A 92 -11.04 13.84 -6.29
C PHE A 92 -10.08 13.30 -7.35
N TYR A 93 -9.96 14.01 -8.46
CA TYR A 93 -9.07 13.65 -9.57
C TYR A 93 -8.01 14.73 -9.77
N PHE A 94 -6.79 14.29 -10.06
CA PHE A 94 -5.72 15.16 -10.51
C PHE A 94 -5.09 14.51 -11.73
N HIS A 95 -5.34 15.07 -12.90
CA HIS A 95 -4.92 14.41 -14.14
C HIS A 95 -3.46 14.68 -14.50
N GLY A 96 -2.86 15.77 -14.03
CA GLY A 96 -1.49 16.13 -14.38
C GLY A 96 -1.30 16.10 -15.90
N LYS A 97 -0.20 15.50 -16.35
CA LYS A 97 0.10 15.35 -17.79
C LYS A 97 1.10 14.22 -18.02
N SER A 98 1.04 13.59 -19.19
CA SER A 98 1.94 12.50 -19.56
C SER A 98 3.40 12.95 -19.61
N ASN A 99 4.30 12.12 -19.08
CA ASN A 99 5.75 12.30 -19.02
C ASN A 99 6.21 13.50 -18.17
N GLU A 100 5.40 13.89 -17.19
CA GLU A 100 5.72 14.99 -16.28
C GLU A 100 5.71 14.52 -14.82
N HIS A 101 6.23 15.36 -13.94
CA HIS A 101 6.37 15.05 -12.52
C HIS A 101 5.60 16.04 -11.66
N PHE A 102 4.99 15.54 -10.58
CA PHE A 102 4.19 16.34 -9.66
C PHE A 102 4.45 15.93 -8.21
N SER A 103 4.57 16.90 -7.31
CA SER A 103 4.63 16.69 -5.88
C SER A 103 3.26 16.28 -5.34
N LEU A 104 3.15 15.04 -4.86
CA LEU A 104 1.97 14.55 -4.17
C LEU A 104 1.91 15.04 -2.73
N VAL A 105 3.08 15.11 -2.09
CA VAL A 105 3.26 15.59 -0.72
C VAL A 105 4.56 16.40 -0.66
N SER A 106 4.53 17.56 -0.03
CA SER A 106 5.72 18.35 0.32
C SER A 106 5.54 18.86 1.75
N ASP A 107 6.40 18.40 2.63
CA ASP A 107 6.54 18.82 4.02
C ASP A 107 8.01 19.18 4.28
N PHE A 108 8.32 19.79 5.42
CA PHE A 108 9.66 20.34 5.70
C PHE A 108 10.81 19.31 5.50
N ASP A 109 10.62 18.05 5.88
CA ASP A 109 11.61 16.97 5.85
C ASP A 109 11.16 15.74 5.02
N LEU A 110 10.00 15.80 4.37
CA LEU A 110 9.50 14.75 3.48
C LEU A 110 8.88 15.36 2.22
N GLN A 111 9.35 14.93 1.05
CA GLN A 111 8.67 15.20 -0.21
C GLN A 111 8.49 13.92 -1.02
N ILE A 112 7.26 13.68 -1.47
CA ILE A 112 6.91 12.56 -2.34
C ILE A 112 6.45 13.15 -3.67
N ASN A 113 7.28 12.94 -4.69
CA ASN A 113 6.97 13.26 -6.07
C ASN A 113 6.48 12.02 -6.80
N SER A 114 5.76 12.25 -7.89
CA SER A 114 5.24 11.21 -8.76
C SER A 114 5.62 11.49 -10.20
N ARG A 115 5.82 10.44 -11.00
CA ARG A 115 5.94 10.49 -12.45
C ARG A 115 4.65 10.02 -13.07
N PHE A 116 4.06 10.85 -13.92
CA PHE A 116 2.84 10.51 -14.64
C PHE A 116 3.21 9.97 -16.03
N ILE A 117 2.67 8.82 -16.40
CA ILE A 117 2.61 8.33 -17.78
C ILE A 117 1.23 8.60 -18.34
N GLY A 118 1.04 8.47 -19.65
CA GLY A 118 -0.26 8.69 -20.23
C GLY A 118 -0.39 8.40 -21.70
N HIS A 119 -1.63 8.53 -22.17
CA HIS A 119 -2.05 8.32 -23.54
C HIS A 119 -3.06 9.41 -23.95
N ARG A 120 -2.93 9.93 -25.16
CA ARG A 120 -3.89 10.86 -25.76
C ARG A 120 -4.36 10.34 -27.11
N PRO A 121 -5.55 9.72 -27.17
CA PRO A 121 -6.16 9.37 -28.44
C PRO A 121 -6.40 10.61 -29.30
N ALA A 122 -6.41 10.41 -30.62
CA ALA A 122 -6.70 11.49 -31.55
C ALA A 122 -8.04 12.16 -31.24
N GLY A 123 -8.07 13.50 -31.25
CA GLY A 123 -9.27 14.29 -30.97
C GLY A 123 -9.57 14.52 -29.48
N ARG A 124 -8.80 13.95 -28.54
CA ARG A 124 -8.99 14.22 -27.10
C ARG A 124 -8.23 15.49 -26.67
N PRO A 125 -8.83 16.38 -25.85
CA PRO A 125 -8.17 17.61 -25.42
C PRO A 125 -7.10 17.40 -24.33
N ARG A 126 -7.17 16.28 -23.61
CA ARG A 126 -6.32 15.98 -22.44
C ARG A 126 -5.81 14.55 -22.49
N ASP A 127 -4.70 14.32 -21.78
CA ASP A 127 -4.16 12.98 -21.57
C ASP A 127 -5.07 12.18 -20.63
N PHE A 128 -5.17 10.89 -20.87
CA PHE A 128 -5.33 9.93 -19.79
C PHE A 128 -3.98 9.70 -19.13
N THR A 129 -3.95 9.59 -17.82
CA THR A 129 -2.70 9.49 -17.08
C THR A 129 -2.77 8.49 -15.95
N TRP A 130 -1.62 7.95 -15.59
CA TRP A 130 -1.44 7.02 -14.48
C TRP A 130 -0.11 7.29 -13.79
N ILE A 131 0.01 6.91 -12.50
CA ILE A 131 1.25 7.08 -11.74
C ILE A 131 2.20 5.94 -12.09
N GLN A 132 3.33 6.23 -12.72
CA GLN A 132 4.35 5.23 -13.06
C GLN A 132 5.37 5.03 -11.95
N ALA A 133 5.80 6.13 -11.32
CA ALA A 133 6.89 6.08 -10.35
C ALA A 133 6.65 7.07 -9.21
N LEU A 134 7.22 6.75 -8.05
CA LEU A 134 7.32 7.66 -6.92
C LEU A 134 8.79 7.96 -6.63
N GLY A 135 9.08 9.22 -6.38
CA GLY A 135 10.36 9.71 -5.88
C GLY A 135 10.18 10.27 -4.49
N ILE A 136 10.89 9.73 -3.52
CA ILE A 136 10.80 10.09 -2.12
C ILE A 136 12.10 10.78 -1.76
N LEU A 137 12.01 12.06 -1.39
CA LEU A 137 13.06 12.81 -0.76
C LEU A 137 12.76 12.83 0.73
N PHE A 138 13.67 12.32 1.54
CA PHE A 138 13.50 12.26 2.98
C PHE A 138 14.85 12.48 3.67
N ASN A 139 14.94 13.52 4.50
CA ASN A 139 16.21 14.07 4.98
C ASN A 139 17.15 14.41 3.81
N SER A 140 18.37 13.87 3.82
CA SER A 140 19.35 13.98 2.74
C SER A 140 19.40 12.78 1.79
N GLN A 141 18.44 11.84 1.92
CA GLN A 141 18.41 10.59 1.14
C GLN A 141 17.30 10.64 0.09
N THR A 142 17.48 9.86 -0.97
CA THR A 142 16.46 9.65 -2.00
C THR A 142 16.14 8.17 -2.16
N PHE A 143 14.85 7.88 -2.37
CA PHE A 143 14.38 6.55 -2.70
C PHE A 143 13.38 6.65 -3.85
N SER A 144 13.38 5.68 -4.77
CA SER A 144 12.30 5.58 -5.75
C SER A 144 11.78 4.17 -5.89
N LEU A 145 10.53 4.11 -6.34
CA LEU A 145 9.94 2.92 -6.92
C LEU A 145 9.31 3.26 -8.27
N GLU A 146 9.41 2.35 -9.24
CA GLU A 146 8.83 2.52 -10.56
C GLU A 146 8.21 1.23 -11.09
N ALA A 147 7.08 1.38 -11.79
CA ALA A 147 6.48 0.35 -12.62
C ALA A 147 7.22 0.27 -13.96
N THR A 148 7.77 -0.90 -14.28
CA THR A 148 8.47 -1.13 -15.54
C THR A 148 7.49 -1.29 -16.70
N LYS A 149 7.76 -0.59 -17.80
CA LYS A 149 6.92 -0.61 -18.99
C LYS A 149 6.84 -2.02 -19.60
N ALA A 150 5.64 -2.42 -20.04
CA ALA A 150 5.42 -3.67 -20.74
C ALA A 150 4.39 -3.51 -21.86
N ALA A 151 4.57 -4.25 -22.96
CA ALA A 151 3.60 -4.28 -24.06
C ALA A 151 2.33 -5.04 -23.68
N THR A 152 2.49 -6.15 -22.97
CA THR A 152 1.41 -6.99 -22.45
C THR A 152 1.68 -7.30 -20.99
N TRP A 153 0.62 -7.37 -20.19
CA TRP A 153 0.71 -7.73 -18.78
C TRP A 153 1.07 -9.21 -18.60
N ASP A 154 2.03 -9.47 -17.72
CA ASP A 154 2.34 -10.81 -17.21
C ASP A 154 2.54 -10.72 -15.69
N SER A 155 1.63 -11.32 -14.92
CA SER A 155 1.72 -11.32 -13.46
C SER A 155 2.92 -12.09 -12.92
N GLU A 156 3.51 -12.97 -13.74
CA GLU A 156 4.72 -13.72 -13.41
C GLU A 156 6.00 -12.93 -13.73
N VAL A 157 5.92 -11.71 -14.24
CA VAL A 157 7.07 -10.80 -14.34
C VAL A 157 7.01 -9.80 -13.20
N ASP A 158 8.15 -9.54 -12.55
CA ASP A 158 8.22 -8.49 -11.54
C ASP A 158 8.41 -7.14 -12.24
N HIS A 159 7.39 -6.30 -12.13
CA HIS A 159 7.35 -4.98 -12.73
C HIS A 159 7.77 -3.88 -11.76
N LEU A 160 8.21 -4.22 -10.54
CA LEU A 160 8.75 -3.27 -9.58
C LEU A 160 10.25 -3.11 -9.75
N LYS A 161 10.70 -1.86 -9.86
CA LYS A 161 12.11 -1.48 -9.73
C LYS A 161 12.27 -0.45 -8.63
N PHE A 162 13.33 -0.60 -7.84
CA PHE A 162 13.63 0.26 -6.70
C PHE A 162 15.00 0.89 -6.86
N THR A 163 15.17 2.12 -6.38
CA THR A 163 16.49 2.74 -6.22
C THR A 163 16.62 3.40 -4.86
N TYR A 164 17.83 3.42 -4.32
CA TYR A 164 18.19 4.16 -3.10
C TYR A 164 19.46 4.97 -3.37
N ASN A 165 19.40 6.29 -3.16
CA ASN A 165 20.47 7.23 -3.46
C ASN A 165 21.07 7.07 -4.87
N GLY A 166 20.19 6.83 -5.86
CA GLY A 166 20.56 6.64 -7.26
C GLY A 166 21.18 5.28 -7.60
N GLN A 167 21.29 4.36 -6.63
CA GLN A 167 21.74 2.98 -6.87
C GLN A 167 20.55 2.03 -6.98
N ASP A 168 20.58 1.14 -7.96
CA ASP A 168 19.57 0.11 -8.14
C ASP A 168 19.53 -0.83 -6.92
N LEU A 169 18.34 -1.08 -6.41
CA LEU A 169 18.10 -1.94 -5.27
C LEU A 169 17.45 -3.25 -5.70
N VAL A 170 18.12 -4.36 -5.46
CA VAL A 170 17.59 -5.71 -5.71
C VAL A 170 17.06 -6.29 -4.40
N ILE A 171 15.74 -6.45 -4.34
CA ILE A 171 15.06 -7.14 -3.24
C ILE A 171 14.65 -8.52 -3.75
N PRO A 172 15.11 -9.63 -3.13
CA PRO A 172 14.81 -10.97 -3.57
C PRO A 172 13.30 -11.19 -3.78
N GLU A 173 12.92 -11.85 -4.87
CA GLU A 173 11.55 -12.28 -5.07
C GLU A 173 11.15 -13.24 -3.94
N GLY A 174 10.03 -12.96 -3.29
CA GLY A 174 9.57 -13.73 -2.15
C GLY A 174 8.62 -12.91 -1.30
N SER A 175 7.54 -13.53 -0.84
CA SER A 175 6.65 -12.88 0.11
C SER A 175 7.43 -12.57 1.39
N LEU A 176 7.25 -11.36 1.93
CA LEU A 176 7.93 -10.85 3.11
C LEU A 176 9.44 -10.61 2.96
N SER A 177 10.00 -10.76 1.75
CA SER A 177 11.37 -10.34 1.46
C SER A 177 11.53 -8.87 1.81
N THR A 178 12.52 -8.56 2.66
CA THR A 178 12.67 -7.24 3.25
C THR A 178 14.07 -6.69 2.98
N TRP A 179 14.13 -5.39 2.76
CA TRP A 179 15.36 -4.60 2.74
C TRP A 179 15.24 -3.41 3.69
N TYR A 180 16.37 -3.00 4.27
CA TYR A 180 16.48 -1.79 5.09
C TYR A 180 17.61 -0.92 4.55
N SER A 181 17.41 0.40 4.61
CA SER A 181 18.51 1.34 4.43
C SER A 181 19.60 1.14 5.49
N PRO A 182 20.85 1.57 5.23
CA PRO A 182 21.93 1.50 6.22
C PRO A 182 21.56 2.15 7.55
N GLU A 183 20.85 3.29 7.50
CA GLU A 183 20.40 4.05 8.67
C GLU A 183 19.09 3.49 9.28
N LYS A 184 18.50 2.45 8.69
CA LYS A 184 17.21 1.85 9.08
C LYS A 184 16.04 2.84 9.16
N ASN A 185 16.10 3.89 8.35
CA ASN A 185 15.06 4.90 8.22
C ASN A 185 14.09 4.63 7.05
N VAL A 186 14.45 3.72 6.15
CA VAL A 186 13.60 3.20 5.07
C VAL A 186 13.59 1.69 5.17
N LYS A 187 12.40 1.10 5.12
CA LYS A 187 12.18 -0.34 4.98
C LYS A 187 11.36 -0.57 3.71
N VAL A 188 11.74 -1.58 2.94
CA VAL A 188 10.93 -2.08 1.83
C VAL A 188 10.63 -3.54 2.08
N GLU A 189 9.35 -3.91 2.09
CA GLU A 189 8.90 -5.29 2.29
C GLU A 189 7.99 -5.71 1.15
N ARG A 190 8.29 -6.82 0.50
CA ARG A 190 7.40 -7.42 -0.50
C ARG A 190 6.17 -8.02 0.17
N VAL A 191 4.98 -7.66 -0.31
CA VAL A 191 3.71 -8.23 0.20
C VAL A 191 3.46 -9.59 -0.45
N THR A 192 3.63 -9.65 -1.77
CA THR A 192 3.56 -10.86 -2.59
C THR A 192 4.92 -11.13 -3.24
N LYS A 193 5.08 -12.28 -3.87
CA LYS A 193 6.32 -12.64 -4.57
C LYS A 193 6.79 -11.55 -5.54
N LYS A 194 5.85 -10.92 -6.26
CA LYS A 194 6.06 -9.90 -7.31
C LYS A 194 5.01 -8.79 -7.19
N ASN A 195 5.28 -7.63 -7.77
CA ASN A 195 4.29 -6.58 -8.07
C ASN A 195 3.55 -5.95 -6.87
N SER A 196 3.93 -6.23 -5.62
CA SER A 196 3.35 -5.56 -4.45
C SER A 196 4.38 -5.41 -3.33
N ALA A 197 4.46 -4.20 -2.76
CA ALA A 197 5.40 -3.87 -1.70
C ALA A 197 4.83 -2.81 -0.74
N ILE A 198 5.37 -2.80 0.47
CA ILE A 198 5.16 -1.75 1.47
C ILE A 198 6.49 -1.06 1.70
N ILE A 199 6.49 0.27 1.59
CA ILE A 199 7.63 1.11 1.91
C ILE A 199 7.30 1.82 3.23
N THR A 200 8.10 1.59 4.26
CA THR A 200 7.97 2.27 5.55
C THR A 200 9.06 3.33 5.66
N LEU A 201 8.66 4.58 5.81
CA LEU A 201 9.50 5.72 6.16
C LEU A 201 9.38 5.92 7.66
N LYS A 202 10.49 5.73 8.39
CA LYS A 202 10.51 5.75 9.84
C LYS A 202 9.84 7.01 10.38
N ASP A 203 8.88 6.83 11.28
CA ASP A 203 8.12 7.87 11.99
C ASP A 203 7.32 8.84 11.09
N ARG A 204 7.24 8.59 9.77
CA ARG A 204 6.61 9.50 8.81
C ARG A 204 5.43 8.89 8.07
N ALA A 205 5.63 7.76 7.40
CA ALA A 205 4.59 7.17 6.55
C ALA A 205 4.82 5.69 6.25
N GLU A 206 3.73 4.99 5.96
CA GLU A 206 3.74 3.75 5.18
C GLU A 206 3.11 3.99 3.80
N ILE A 207 3.71 3.39 2.78
CA ILE A 207 3.27 3.50 1.39
C ILE A 207 3.05 2.08 0.88
N LEU A 208 1.80 1.70 0.73
CA LEU A 208 1.40 0.42 0.18
C LEU A 208 1.26 0.59 -1.32
N VAL A 209 1.84 -0.33 -2.10
CA VAL A 209 1.92 -0.22 -3.55
C VAL A 209 1.58 -1.53 -4.21
N ASN A 210 0.74 -1.47 -5.25
CA ASN A 210 0.51 -2.55 -6.19
C ASN A 210 0.84 -2.08 -7.61
N VAL A 211 1.43 -2.96 -8.41
CA VAL A 211 1.63 -2.72 -9.84
C VAL A 211 0.53 -3.41 -10.62
N VAL A 212 -0.14 -2.66 -11.49
CA VAL A 212 -1.26 -3.14 -12.30
C VAL A 212 -1.15 -2.60 -13.74
N PRO A 213 -1.71 -3.31 -14.74
CA PRO A 213 -1.86 -2.78 -16.09
C PRO A 213 -3.18 -2.00 -16.23
N VAL A 214 -3.35 -1.29 -17.34
CA VAL A 214 -4.69 -0.96 -17.84
C VAL A 214 -5.26 -2.21 -18.51
N THR A 215 -6.39 -2.71 -18.00
CA THR A 215 -7.01 -3.92 -18.54
C THR A 215 -7.84 -3.63 -19.80
N LYS A 216 -8.24 -4.68 -20.53
CA LYS A 216 -9.12 -4.54 -21.69
C LYS A 216 -10.51 -4.05 -21.27
N GLU A 217 -10.94 -4.46 -20.07
CA GLU A 217 -12.18 -4.07 -19.46
C GLU A 217 -12.15 -2.57 -19.12
N ASP A 218 -11.07 -2.09 -18.51
CA ASP A 218 -10.88 -0.65 -18.24
C ASP A 218 -10.88 0.15 -19.54
N ASP A 219 -10.11 -0.31 -20.55
CA ASP A 219 -10.03 0.33 -21.86
C ASP A 219 -11.41 0.43 -22.54
N LYS A 220 -12.23 -0.62 -22.43
CA LYS A 220 -13.59 -0.63 -22.97
C LYS A 220 -14.54 0.32 -22.22
N ILE A 221 -14.45 0.36 -20.88
CA ILE A 221 -15.32 1.20 -20.05
C ILE A 221 -14.99 2.68 -20.22
N HIS A 222 -13.71 3.02 -20.23
CA HIS A 222 -13.24 4.40 -20.24
C HIS A 222 -12.88 4.92 -21.64
N ASN A 223 -12.88 4.03 -22.65
CA ASN A 223 -12.47 4.29 -24.02
C ASN A 223 -11.05 4.90 -24.08
N TYR A 224 -10.11 4.24 -23.39
CA TYR A 224 -8.72 4.70 -23.34
C TYR A 224 -8.04 4.61 -24.71
N GLN A 225 -8.47 3.69 -25.58
CA GLN A 225 -7.86 3.34 -26.86
C GLN A 225 -6.39 2.91 -26.70
N VAL A 226 -6.14 2.06 -25.70
CA VAL A 226 -4.79 1.56 -25.38
C VAL A 226 -4.16 0.90 -26.62
N PRO A 227 -2.93 1.29 -27.02
CA PRO A 227 -2.28 0.73 -28.19
C PRO A 227 -1.75 -0.68 -27.91
N ALA A 228 -1.62 -1.51 -28.95
CA ALA A 228 -1.23 -2.92 -28.81
C ALA A 228 0.20 -3.15 -28.25
N ASN A 229 1.04 -2.11 -28.20
CA ASN A 229 2.44 -2.20 -27.77
C ASN A 229 2.71 -1.62 -26.38
N ASP A 230 1.68 -1.23 -25.62
CA ASP A 230 1.82 -0.69 -24.27
C ASP A 230 0.55 -0.96 -23.45
N CYS A 231 0.69 -1.64 -22.32
CA CYS A 231 -0.44 -1.87 -21.39
C CYS A 231 -0.47 -0.86 -20.23
N PHE A 232 0.35 0.20 -20.28
CA PHE A 232 0.42 1.26 -19.27
C PHE A 232 0.52 0.71 -17.84
N VAL A 233 1.51 -0.14 -17.60
CA VAL A 233 1.81 -0.64 -16.26
C VAL A 233 2.06 0.54 -15.31
N HIS A 234 1.30 0.61 -14.23
CA HIS A 234 1.28 1.73 -13.31
C HIS A 234 1.10 1.28 -11.85
N LEU A 235 1.21 2.26 -10.94
CA LEU A 235 1.14 2.08 -9.51
C LEU A 235 -0.26 2.46 -9.01
N GLU A 236 -0.87 1.54 -8.27
CA GLU A 236 -1.92 1.84 -7.30
C GLU A 236 -1.25 2.00 -5.94
N VAL A 237 -1.45 3.16 -5.31
CA VAL A 237 -0.76 3.51 -4.07
C VAL A 237 -1.73 3.91 -2.97
N GLN A 238 -1.39 3.56 -1.74
CA GLN A 238 -2.07 4.07 -0.55
C GLN A 238 -1.02 4.57 0.44
N PHE A 239 -1.11 5.86 0.74
CA PHE A 239 -0.28 6.51 1.74
C PHE A 239 -0.98 6.49 3.10
N LYS A 240 -0.25 6.06 4.14
CA LYS A 240 -0.65 6.14 5.54
C LYS A 240 0.35 7.02 6.26
N PHE A 241 0.02 8.29 6.47
CA PHE A 241 0.91 9.22 7.16
C PHE A 241 0.73 9.14 8.67
N PHE A 242 1.84 9.13 9.40
CA PHE A 242 1.86 9.12 10.87
C PHE A 242 2.15 10.51 11.43
N HIS A 243 3.01 11.27 10.75
CA HIS A 243 3.43 12.60 11.17
C HIS A 243 3.64 13.50 9.95
N LEU A 244 2.86 14.57 9.86
CA LEU A 244 2.98 15.65 8.89
C LEU A 244 2.86 16.98 9.66
N SER A 245 3.56 18.03 9.25
CA SER A 245 3.32 19.37 9.83
C SER A 245 1.95 19.90 9.45
N SER A 246 1.50 20.92 10.18
CA SER A 246 0.36 21.74 9.80
C SER A 246 0.56 22.55 8.51
N LYS A 247 1.76 22.55 7.92
CA LYS A 247 2.10 23.26 6.68
C LYS A 247 2.27 22.35 5.47
N VAL A 248 2.01 21.05 5.63
CA VAL A 248 2.12 20.08 4.53
C VAL A 248 1.29 20.52 3.32
N ASP A 249 1.89 20.49 2.13
CA ASP A 249 1.20 20.81 0.87
C ASP A 249 1.46 19.66 -0.14
N GLY A 250 1.07 19.86 -1.40
CA GLY A 250 1.13 18.85 -2.46
C GLY A 250 -0.27 18.48 -2.95
N VAL A 251 -0.34 17.74 -4.07
CA VAL A 251 -1.61 17.33 -4.66
C VAL A 251 -2.53 16.65 -3.64
N LEU A 252 -1.98 15.69 -2.89
CA LEU A 252 -2.66 14.96 -1.81
C LEU A 252 -2.35 15.57 -0.43
N GLY A 253 -1.11 16.00 -0.21
CA GLY A 253 -0.63 16.52 1.07
C GLY A 253 -1.46 17.68 1.60
N ARG A 254 -1.91 18.60 0.72
CA ARG A 254 -2.78 19.71 1.11
C ARG A 254 -4.06 19.27 1.85
N THR A 255 -4.57 18.07 1.56
CA THR A 255 -5.78 17.55 2.21
C THR A 255 -5.57 17.19 3.69
N TYR A 256 -4.31 17.11 4.14
CA TYR A 256 -3.92 16.85 5.52
C TYR A 256 -3.70 18.13 6.34
N MET A 257 -3.81 19.32 5.74
CA MET A 257 -3.72 20.57 6.51
C MET A 257 -4.97 20.73 7.41
N PRO A 258 -4.80 21.21 8.67
CA PRO A 258 -5.92 21.35 9.61
C PRO A 258 -7.07 22.25 9.13
N ASP A 259 -6.76 23.25 8.31
CA ASP A 259 -7.69 24.24 7.77
C ASP A 259 -8.00 24.01 6.28
N PHE A 260 -7.68 22.83 5.73
CA PHE A 260 -8.01 22.50 4.36
C PHE A 260 -9.51 22.39 4.15
N GLU A 261 -10.06 23.31 3.36
CA GLU A 261 -11.42 23.21 2.85
C GLU A 261 -11.40 22.60 1.45
N ASN A 262 -12.00 21.42 1.30
CA ASN A 262 -11.99 20.72 0.03
C ASN A 262 -12.88 21.45 -1.01
N PRO A 263 -12.31 21.94 -2.13
CA PRO A 263 -13.09 22.63 -3.14
C PRO A 263 -13.88 21.68 -4.06
N ALA A 264 -13.71 20.36 -3.91
CA ALA A 264 -14.49 19.36 -4.63
C ALA A 264 -15.96 19.47 -4.27
N LYS A 265 -16.79 19.84 -5.26
CA LYS A 265 -18.23 20.03 -5.04
C LYS A 265 -18.94 18.69 -4.83
N PRO A 266 -19.75 18.55 -3.76
CA PRO A 266 -20.60 17.37 -3.59
C PRO A 266 -21.53 17.16 -4.79
N GLY A 267 -21.67 15.91 -5.23
CA GLY A 267 -22.56 15.53 -6.33
C GLY A 267 -21.99 15.73 -7.75
N VAL A 268 -20.78 16.29 -7.90
CA VAL A 268 -20.08 16.30 -9.20
C VAL A 268 -19.45 14.93 -9.42
N ALA A 269 -19.80 14.29 -10.54
CA ALA A 269 -19.12 13.07 -10.98
C ALA A 269 -17.67 13.42 -11.36
N MET A 270 -16.70 12.81 -10.69
CA MET A 270 -15.25 13.02 -10.88
C MET A 270 -14.80 14.48 -10.70
N PRO A 271 -14.83 15.03 -9.47
CA PRO A 271 -14.39 16.40 -9.23
C PRO A 271 -12.87 16.50 -9.42
N VAL A 272 -12.44 17.33 -10.37
CA VAL A 272 -11.01 17.54 -10.66
C VAL A 272 -10.49 18.69 -9.83
N LEU A 273 -9.44 18.45 -9.04
CA LEU A 273 -8.70 19.49 -8.35
C LEU A 273 -7.44 19.82 -9.14
N GLY A 274 -7.33 21.06 -9.62
CA GLY A 274 -6.14 21.52 -10.32
C GLY A 274 -4.94 21.77 -9.40
N GLY A 275 -3.95 22.47 -9.95
CA GLY A 275 -2.69 22.82 -9.29
C GLY A 275 -1.47 22.26 -10.00
N GLU A 276 -1.60 21.91 -11.27
CA GLU A 276 -0.53 21.41 -12.12
C GLU A 276 0.64 22.40 -12.19
N ASP A 277 0.38 23.69 -12.20
CA ASP A 277 1.40 24.75 -12.12
C ASP A 277 2.03 24.85 -10.72
N LYS A 278 1.26 24.58 -9.66
CA LYS A 278 1.72 24.63 -8.28
C LYS A 278 2.67 23.49 -7.92
N TYR A 279 2.30 22.28 -8.32
CA TYR A 279 2.94 21.05 -7.85
C TYR A 279 3.88 20.41 -8.86
N ARG A 280 3.98 20.93 -10.10
CA ARG A 280 4.93 20.41 -11.08
C ARG A 280 6.36 20.54 -10.58
N THR A 281 7.08 19.43 -10.64
CA THR A 281 8.52 19.39 -10.36
C THR A 281 9.30 19.15 -11.66
N PRO A 282 10.53 19.69 -11.80
CA PRO A 282 11.39 19.44 -12.96
C PRO A 282 11.77 17.97 -13.16
N SER A 283 11.91 17.22 -12.06
CA SER A 283 12.30 15.81 -12.08
C SER A 283 11.73 15.05 -10.88
N LEU A 284 11.80 13.72 -10.94
CA LEU A 284 11.33 12.83 -9.88
C LEU A 284 11.97 13.14 -8.51
N PHE A 285 13.23 13.56 -8.50
CA PHE A 285 13.98 13.90 -7.27
C PHE A 285 14.21 15.41 -7.10
N SER A 286 13.42 16.27 -7.74
CA SER A 286 13.52 17.71 -7.50
C SER A 286 12.66 18.12 -6.30
N ALA A 287 13.27 18.85 -5.37
CA ALA A 287 12.56 19.52 -4.28
C ALA A 287 11.73 20.73 -4.76
N ASN A 288 12.02 21.25 -5.96
CA ASN A 288 11.49 22.53 -6.41
C ASN A 288 10.12 22.37 -7.07
N CYS A 289 9.10 22.97 -6.47
CA CYS A 289 7.84 23.35 -7.11
C CYS A 289 7.32 24.65 -6.50
N ASN A 290 6.32 25.29 -7.11
CA ASN A 290 5.84 26.61 -6.68
C ASN A 290 5.23 26.62 -5.26
N SER A 291 4.73 25.47 -4.79
CA SER A 291 4.15 25.30 -3.45
C SER A 291 4.92 24.33 -2.57
N CYS A 292 6.07 23.83 -3.02
CA CYS A 292 6.87 22.86 -2.25
C CYS A 292 7.59 23.58 -1.11
N ILE A 293 7.59 22.96 0.07
CA ILE A 293 8.20 23.52 1.29
C ILE A 293 9.35 22.66 1.84
N PHE A 294 9.66 21.55 1.17
CA PHE A 294 10.72 20.64 1.57
C PHE A 294 12.09 21.32 1.54
N SER A 295 12.85 21.09 2.60
CA SER A 295 14.23 21.54 2.73
C SER A 295 15.11 20.42 3.31
N PRO A 296 16.11 19.94 2.56
CA PRO A 296 17.03 18.88 3.01
C PRO A 296 17.80 19.23 4.29
N GLU A 297 17.96 20.53 4.58
CA GLU A 297 18.72 21.02 5.73
C GLU A 297 17.90 21.08 7.03
N SER A 298 16.57 21.08 6.91
CA SER A 298 15.65 21.24 8.05
C SER A 298 15.60 20.01 8.98
N SER A 299 16.01 18.83 8.51
CA SER A 299 16.04 17.59 9.30
C SER A 299 17.12 17.58 10.40
N SER A 300 18.02 18.57 10.41
CA SER A 300 19.09 18.69 11.41
C SER A 300 18.76 19.59 12.60
N ASN A 301 17.69 20.40 12.52
CA ASN A 301 17.49 21.55 13.42
C ASN A 301 16.06 21.75 13.98
N GLN A 302 15.22 20.71 14.06
CA GLN A 302 13.94 20.85 14.78
C GLN A 302 13.75 19.81 15.89
N GLU A 303 14.23 20.18 17.08
CA GLU A 303 13.50 19.85 18.31
C GLU A 303 12.13 20.53 18.25
N SER A 304 11.08 19.71 18.40
CA SER A 304 9.76 20.03 18.95
C SER A 304 9.17 21.41 18.60
N SER A 305 8.29 21.45 17.59
CA SER A 305 7.29 22.52 17.51
C SER A 305 5.88 21.95 17.37
N THR A 306 5.13 22.08 18.47
CA THR A 306 3.67 21.92 18.64
C THR A 306 3.07 20.57 18.21
N VAL A 307 3.29 19.61 19.10
CA VAL A 307 2.56 18.36 19.27
C VAL A 307 1.04 18.61 19.35
N MET A 308 0.27 18.21 18.35
CA MET A 308 -1.14 17.85 18.58
C MET A 308 -1.15 16.45 19.17
N ASN A 309 -1.10 16.39 20.49
CA ASN A 309 -1.18 15.15 21.24
C ASN A 309 -2.63 14.70 21.17
N TYR A 310 -2.95 13.73 20.30
CA TYR A 310 -4.11 12.88 20.53
C TYR A 310 -3.78 12.01 21.74
N GLY A 311 -3.80 12.63 22.92
CA GLY A 311 -3.64 11.95 24.19
C GLY A 311 -4.70 10.86 24.30
N THR A 312 -4.31 9.71 24.82
CA THR A 312 -5.17 8.57 25.10
C THR A 312 -6.47 9.06 25.77
N LEU A 313 -7.59 8.94 25.07
CA LEU A 313 -8.90 9.35 25.55
C LEU A 313 -9.38 8.37 26.64
N ASP A 314 -9.31 8.79 27.90
CA ASP A 314 -9.87 8.07 29.04
C ASP A 314 -11.36 8.40 29.19
N CYS A 315 -12.24 7.54 28.64
CA CYS A 315 -13.70 7.67 28.77
C CYS A 315 -14.24 7.21 30.15
N ALA A 316 -13.40 6.95 31.16
CA ALA A 316 -13.85 6.49 32.48
C ALA A 316 -14.40 7.61 33.39
N LYS A 317 -14.17 8.89 33.04
CA LYS A 317 -14.61 10.05 33.85
C LYS A 317 -15.62 10.89 33.08
N GLY A 318 -16.83 10.98 33.60
CA GLY A 318 -17.92 11.76 33.00
C GLY A 318 -17.61 13.24 32.87
N ALA A 319 -17.68 13.72 31.63
CA ALA A 319 -17.89 15.08 31.13
C ALA A 319 -17.07 16.26 31.71
N SER A 320 -16.31 16.92 30.83
CA SER A 320 -16.14 18.38 30.86
C SER A 320 -16.08 18.95 29.43
N ALA A 321 -16.69 20.11 29.27
CA ALA A 321 -17.06 20.82 28.06
C ALA A 321 -15.96 20.94 26.97
N GLY A 322 -16.30 20.55 25.74
CA GLY A 322 -15.53 20.79 24.52
C GLY A 322 -16.17 20.06 23.32
N TYR A 323 -16.20 20.70 22.15
CA TYR A 323 -16.92 20.26 20.95
C TYR A 323 -16.58 18.82 20.51
N GLY A 324 -17.60 17.98 20.35
CA GLY A 324 -17.63 16.98 19.27
C GLY A 324 -17.24 15.52 19.53
N ILE A 325 -16.99 15.07 20.77
CA ILE A 325 -16.71 13.65 21.04
C ILE A 325 -17.75 13.07 22.00
N VAL A 326 -18.49 12.05 21.52
CA VAL A 326 -19.47 11.30 22.31
C VAL A 326 -18.91 9.89 22.54
N CYS A 327 -18.42 9.59 23.75
CA CYS A 327 -18.12 8.21 24.14
C CYS A 327 -19.46 7.46 24.28
N ARG A 328 -19.69 6.43 23.46
CA ARG A 328 -20.85 5.54 23.60
C ARG A 328 -20.53 4.48 24.66
N LYS A 329 -21.44 4.26 25.61
CA LYS A 329 -21.40 3.13 26.54
C LYS A 329 -21.67 1.82 25.81
#